data_AF-A0A8K0WBC7-F1
#
_entry.id   AF-A0A8K0WBC7-F1
#
_cell.length_a   1.000
_cell.length_b   1.000
_cell.length_c   1.000
_cell.angle_alpha   90.00
_cell.angle_beta   90.00
_cell.angle_gamma   90.00
#
_symmetry.space_group_name_H-M   'P 1'
#
loop_
_entity.id
_entity.type
_entity.pdbx_description
1 polymer ?
#
loop_
_entity_poly.entity_id
_entity_poly.type
_entity_poly.pdbx_seq_one_letter_code
_entity_poly.pdbx_strand_id
1 'polypeptide(L)'
;MASIGAQSYSLALQKYMLLTEQHQELCDHLDQIRPEFNFSHTSSPSTSPTRSSSSSLSLPPSPKRHSRSGRHHSRSHARCSGWEDRNELSTIPDEETIYEISAEEQRLSEVNESIKRTLTELLNCGSVRADRAFRTWVQTRLMETEKELRSGRRRRSSGNE
;
A
#
# COMPACT_ATOMS: atom_id res chain seq x y z
N MET A 1 41.94 -16.09 8.99
CA MET A 1 40.93 -15.04 9.27
C MET A 1 39.59 -15.22 8.54
N ALA A 2 39.43 -16.18 7.61
CA ALA A 2 38.18 -16.38 6.85
C ALA A 2 37.00 -16.98 7.65
N SER A 3 37.25 -17.62 8.80
CA SER A 3 36.23 -18.36 9.55
C SER A 3 35.19 -17.48 10.26
N ILE A 4 35.57 -16.28 10.72
CA ILE A 4 34.66 -15.38 11.46
C ILE A 4 33.59 -14.82 10.52
N GLY A 5 33.97 -14.39 9.30
CA GLY A 5 33.02 -13.83 8.34
C GLY A 5 31.99 -14.84 7.81
N ALA A 6 32.37 -16.12 7.72
CA ALA A 6 31.45 -17.19 7.33
C ALA A 6 30.43 -17.49 8.44
N GLN A 7 30.86 -17.47 9.71
CA GLN A 7 29.98 -17.66 10.87
C GLN A 7 29.01 -16.49 11.05
N SER A 8 29.48 -15.24 10.88
CA SER A 8 28.61 -14.06 10.92
C SER A 8 27.56 -14.09 9.82
N TYR A 9 27.92 -14.52 8.60
CA TYR A 9 26.98 -14.69 7.50
C TYR A 9 25.89 -15.72 7.82
N SER A 10 26.26 -16.92 8.29
CA SER A 10 25.28 -17.96 8.58
C SER A 10 24.32 -17.55 9.69
N LEU A 11 24.84 -16.88 10.73
CA LEU A 11 24.03 -16.42 11.86
C LEU A 11 23.09 -15.29 11.43
N ALA A 12 23.58 -14.31 10.68
CA ALA A 12 22.76 -13.22 10.16
C ALA A 12 21.68 -13.73 9.19
N LEU A 13 21.99 -14.71 8.34
CA LEU A 13 21.01 -15.29 7.41
C LEU A 13 19.93 -16.08 8.16
N GLN A 14 20.32 -16.92 9.13
CA GLN A 14 19.38 -17.66 9.97
C GLN A 14 18.46 -16.70 10.74
N LYS A 15 19.03 -15.65 11.33
CA LYS A 15 18.26 -14.62 12.02
C LYS A 15 17.29 -13.91 11.09
N TYR A 16 17.71 -13.60 9.86
CA TYR A 16 16.82 -13.01 8.86
C TYR A 16 15.62 -13.93 8.57
N MET A 17 15.85 -15.23 8.37
CA MET A 17 14.76 -16.19 8.10
C MET A 17 13.74 -16.24 9.24
N LEU A 18 14.20 -16.30 10.49
CA LEU A 18 13.32 -16.31 11.67
C LEU A 18 12.53 -15.00 11.79
N LEU A 19 13.19 -13.86 11.57
CA LEU A 19 12.51 -12.56 11.63
C LEU A 19 11.47 -12.40 10.52
N THR A 20 11.72 -12.96 9.33
CA THR A 20 10.72 -12.94 8.25
C THR A 20 9.52 -13.82 8.52
N GLU A 21 9.71 -14.96 9.19
CA GLU A 21 8.61 -15.81 9.66
C GLU A 21 7.77 -15.05 10.68
N GLN A 22 8.40 -14.48 11.71
CA GLN A 22 7.71 -13.66 12.70
C GLN A 22 6.99 -12.46 12.07
N HIS A 23 7.61 -11.79 11.10
CA HIS A 23 6.97 -10.70 10.36
C HIS A 23 5.70 -11.17 9.64
N GLN A 24 5.74 -12.33 8.98
CA GLN A 24 4.57 -12.87 8.28
C GLN A 24 3.45 -13.21 9.26
N GLU A 25 3.77 -13.84 10.40
CA GLU A 25 2.78 -14.15 11.44
C GLU A 25 2.09 -12.89 11.97
N LEU A 26 2.86 -11.82 12.23
CA LEU A 26 2.31 -10.54 12.68
C LEU A 26 1.42 -9.88 11.62
N CYS A 27 1.79 -9.96 10.34
CA CYS A 27 0.97 -9.48 9.23
C CYS A 27 -0.33 -10.27 9.12
N ASP A 28 -0.25 -11.61 9.15
CA ASP A 28 -1.41 -12.50 9.07
C ASP A 28 -2.36 -12.28 10.27
N HIS A 29 -1.81 -12.02 11.45
CA HIS A 29 -2.59 -11.71 12.64
C HIS A 29 -3.26 -10.33 12.53
N LEU A 30 -2.52 -9.30 12.11
CA LEU A 30 -3.06 -7.97 11.83
C LEU A 30 -4.20 -7.99 10.82
N ASP A 31 -4.10 -8.81 9.76
CA ASP A 31 -5.14 -8.96 8.76
C ASP A 31 -6.41 -9.66 9.33
N GLN A 32 -6.27 -10.50 10.36
CA GLN A 32 -7.39 -11.16 11.04
C GLN A 32 -8.10 -10.26 12.06
N ILE A 33 -7.35 -9.49 12.85
CA ILE A 33 -7.91 -8.61 13.90
C ILE A 33 -8.38 -7.27 13.34
N ARG A 34 -7.84 -6.84 12.19
CA ARG A 34 -8.33 -5.64 11.53
C ARG A 34 -9.76 -5.93 11.07
N PRO A 35 -10.74 -5.07 11.41
CA PRO A 35 -12.10 -5.21 10.91
C PRO A 35 -12.12 -4.86 9.42
N GLU A 36 -11.65 -5.77 8.58
CA GLU A 36 -11.94 -5.75 7.15
C GLU A 36 -13.39 -6.23 7.02
N PHE A 37 -14.23 -5.29 6.61
CA PHE A 37 -15.46 -5.55 5.87
C PHE A 37 -15.30 -6.84 5.07
N ASN A 38 -15.89 -7.94 5.55
CA ASN A 38 -16.03 -9.17 4.79
C ASN A 38 -16.89 -8.87 3.55
N PHE A 39 -16.29 -8.28 2.52
CA PHE A 39 -16.83 -8.28 1.17
C PHE A 39 -16.79 -9.73 0.74
N SER A 40 -17.90 -10.40 1.01
CA SER A 40 -18.31 -11.60 0.32
C SER A 40 -18.01 -11.42 -1.16
N HIS A 41 -17.14 -12.30 -1.65
CA HIS A 41 -16.88 -12.60 -3.04
C HIS A 41 -18.09 -12.29 -3.93
N THR A 42 -18.06 -11.12 -4.59
CA THR A 42 -18.93 -10.84 -5.74
C THR A 42 -18.03 -10.48 -6.90
N SER A 43 -17.81 -11.50 -7.72
CA SER A 43 -17.19 -11.43 -9.04
C SER A 43 -17.64 -10.18 -9.82
N SER A 44 -16.69 -9.34 -10.20
CA SER A 44 -16.92 -8.14 -11.02
C SER A 44 -17.42 -8.52 -12.42
N PRO A 45 -18.48 -7.90 -12.96
CA PRO A 45 -18.72 -7.90 -14.39
C PRO A 45 -17.83 -6.86 -15.08
N SER A 46 -17.12 -7.32 -16.10
CA SER A 46 -16.36 -6.52 -17.07
C SER A 46 -17.27 -5.49 -17.74
N THR A 47 -16.94 -4.20 -17.61
CA THR A 47 -17.52 -3.15 -18.47
C THR A 47 -16.41 -2.49 -19.29
N SER A 48 -16.20 -3.07 -20.46
CA SER A 48 -15.39 -2.50 -21.54
C SER A 48 -15.93 -1.13 -21.98
N PRO A 49 -15.10 -0.08 -22.13
CA PRO A 49 -15.52 1.14 -22.80
C PRO A 49 -15.40 0.98 -24.32
N THR A 50 -16.55 0.85 -25.01
CA THR A 50 -16.65 0.88 -26.47
C THR A 50 -16.38 2.30 -26.96
N ARG A 51 -15.15 2.55 -27.45
CA ARG A 51 -14.80 3.78 -28.15
C ARG A 51 -15.33 3.71 -29.58
N SER A 52 -16.48 4.32 -29.83
CA SER A 52 -17.02 4.47 -31.19
C SER A 52 -16.26 5.55 -31.96
N SER A 53 -15.66 5.12 -33.07
CA SER A 53 -14.97 5.92 -34.06
C SER A 53 -15.97 6.67 -34.95
N SER A 54 -15.82 7.99 -35.09
CA SER A 54 -16.39 8.72 -36.23
C SER A 54 -15.57 9.98 -36.51
N SER A 55 -14.54 9.83 -37.34
CA SER A 55 -13.79 10.93 -37.93
C SER A 55 -14.13 11.01 -39.42
N SER A 56 -15.08 11.88 -39.77
CA SER A 56 -15.28 12.33 -41.15
C SER A 56 -14.70 13.74 -41.31
N LEU A 57 -13.94 13.87 -42.38
CA LEU A 57 -13.17 15.00 -42.85
C LEU A 57 -14.07 16.21 -43.18
N SER A 58 -13.61 17.45 -42.93
CA SER A 58 -13.68 18.62 -43.84
C SER A 58 -13.29 19.93 -43.13
N LEU A 59 -12.62 20.81 -43.87
CA LEU A 59 -11.83 22.01 -43.50
C LEU A 59 -12.67 23.32 -43.29
N PRO A 60 -12.05 24.44 -42.81
CA PRO A 60 -12.68 25.70 -42.31
C PRO A 60 -12.75 26.81 -43.43
N PRO A 61 -13.24 28.09 -43.27
CA PRO A 61 -12.96 29.10 -42.20
C PRO A 61 -14.08 30.15 -41.82
N SER A 62 -13.76 31.00 -40.82
CA SER A 62 -14.46 32.18 -40.19
C SER A 62 -15.04 33.25 -41.16
N PRO A 63 -15.69 34.41 -40.78
CA PRO A 63 -15.87 35.10 -39.48
C PRO A 63 -17.23 35.88 -39.26
N LYS A 64 -17.32 36.67 -38.15
CA LYS A 64 -18.16 37.90 -37.87
C LYS A 64 -19.37 37.81 -36.91
N ARG A 65 -19.21 38.55 -35.79
CA ARG A 65 -20.10 39.55 -35.13
C ARG A 65 -21.60 39.23 -34.97
N HIS A 66 -22.10 39.23 -33.72
CA HIS A 66 -23.01 40.25 -33.16
C HIS A 66 -23.46 39.95 -31.72
N SER A 67 -23.45 41.03 -30.94
CA SER A 67 -24.19 41.43 -29.74
C SER A 67 -25.43 40.65 -29.25
N ARG A 68 -25.53 40.65 -27.89
CA ARG A 68 -26.71 40.90 -27.03
C ARG A 68 -27.65 39.74 -26.62
N SER A 69 -27.76 39.64 -25.28
CA SER A 69 -28.92 39.33 -24.42
C SER A 69 -29.66 38.00 -24.60
N GLY A 70 -29.72 37.24 -23.51
CA GLY A 70 -30.70 36.17 -23.33
C GLY A 70 -30.61 35.55 -21.94
N ARG A 71 -31.29 36.16 -20.96
CA ARG A 71 -31.64 35.47 -19.71
C ARG A 71 -32.61 34.34 -20.06
N HIS A 72 -32.23 33.09 -19.82
CA HIS A 72 -33.18 32.02 -19.63
C HIS A 72 -32.78 31.21 -18.39
N HIS A 73 -33.65 31.30 -17.37
CA HIS A 73 -33.66 30.36 -16.26
C HIS A 73 -34.16 29.02 -16.81
N SER A 74 -33.30 28.01 -16.80
CA SER A 74 -33.73 26.62 -16.86
C SER A 74 -33.20 25.93 -15.61
N ARG A 75 -34.06 25.94 -14.58
CA ARG A 75 -34.01 24.99 -13.47
C ARG A 75 -34.20 23.60 -14.07
N SER A 76 -33.13 22.82 -14.15
CA SER A 76 -33.19 21.45 -14.61
C SER A 76 -32.30 20.58 -13.73
N HIS A 77 -32.94 20.01 -12.71
CA HIS A 77 -32.60 18.74 -12.06
C HIS A 77 -31.14 18.54 -11.65
N ALA A 78 -30.84 18.90 -10.39
CA ALA A 78 -29.94 18.09 -9.58
C ALA A 78 -30.48 16.65 -9.59
N ARG A 79 -29.85 15.78 -10.38
CA ARG A 79 -29.99 14.34 -10.18
C ARG A 79 -29.22 13.99 -8.92
N CYS A 80 -29.85 14.18 -7.77
CA CYS A 80 -29.47 13.46 -6.55
C CYS A 80 -29.88 11.99 -6.75
N SER A 81 -29.12 11.28 -7.57
CA SER A 81 -29.22 9.84 -7.71
C SER A 81 -28.35 9.20 -6.64
N GLY A 82 -28.96 8.36 -5.80
CA GLY A 82 -28.24 7.33 -5.07
C GLY A 82 -27.66 7.77 -3.73
N TRP A 83 -28.51 8.24 -2.82
CA TRP A 83 -28.38 7.77 -1.44
C TRP A 83 -28.94 6.35 -1.45
N GLU A 84 -28.19 5.43 -2.09
CA GLU A 84 -28.38 4.02 -1.80
C GLU A 84 -27.93 3.86 -0.36
N ASP A 85 -28.97 3.77 0.46
CA ASP A 85 -29.07 3.14 1.75
C ASP A 85 -28.26 1.84 1.81
N ARG A 86 -26.93 1.96 1.86
CA ARG A 86 -26.11 0.98 2.54
C ARG A 86 -26.09 1.42 3.98
N ASN A 87 -27.06 0.94 4.73
CA ASN A 87 -26.90 0.57 6.13
C ASN A 87 -25.78 -0.49 6.27
N GLU A 88 -24.59 -0.20 5.74
CA GLU A 88 -23.32 -0.75 6.21
C GLU A 88 -23.01 0.06 7.46
N LEU A 89 -23.65 -0.33 8.56
CA LEU A 89 -23.11 -0.01 9.87
C LEU A 89 -21.73 -0.67 9.91
N SER A 90 -20.70 0.09 9.53
CA SER A 90 -19.32 -0.15 9.93
C SER A 90 -19.38 -0.43 11.41
N THR A 91 -19.22 -1.68 11.83
CA THR A 91 -19.01 -1.97 13.24
C THR A 91 -17.74 -1.21 13.61
N ILE A 92 -17.93 -0.09 14.33
CA ILE A 92 -16.82 0.67 14.87
C ILE A 92 -16.06 -0.34 15.73
N PRO A 93 -14.78 -0.63 15.43
CA PRO A 93 -14.00 -1.51 16.29
C PRO A 93 -14.06 -0.99 17.71
N ASP A 94 -14.22 -1.89 18.67
CA ASP A 94 -14.14 -1.50 20.07
C ASP A 94 -12.74 -0.95 20.39
N GLU A 95 -12.66 -0.12 21.43
CA GLU A 95 -11.40 0.49 21.87
C GLU A 95 -10.32 -0.56 22.19
N GLU A 96 -10.75 -1.76 22.61
CA GLU A 96 -9.88 -2.91 22.89
C GLU A 96 -9.22 -3.43 21.60
N THR A 97 -9.98 -3.67 20.53
CA THR A 97 -9.44 -4.08 19.22
C THR A 97 -8.53 -3.01 18.63
N ILE A 98 -8.86 -1.72 18.79
CA ILE A 98 -8.00 -0.62 18.32
C ILE A 98 -6.65 -0.64 19.04
N TYR A 99 -6.66 -0.85 20.36
CA TYR A 99 -5.44 -0.98 21.16
C TYR A 99 -4.62 -2.20 20.75
N GLU A 100 -5.27 -3.34 20.53
CA GLU A 100 -4.62 -4.58 20.09
C GLU A 100 -3.95 -4.41 18.71
N ILE A 101 -4.66 -3.84 17.74
CA ILE A 101 -4.09 -3.50 16.42
C ILE A 101 -2.87 -2.59 16.57
N SER A 102 -2.96 -1.56 17.41
CA SER A 102 -1.88 -0.60 17.61
C SER A 102 -0.64 -1.27 18.25
N ALA A 103 -0.86 -2.14 19.23
CA ALA A 103 0.20 -2.91 19.88
C ALA A 103 0.89 -3.86 18.88
N GLU A 104 0.12 -4.52 18.03
CA GLU A 104 0.64 -5.45 17.03
C GLU A 104 1.36 -4.73 15.89
N GLU A 105 0.85 -3.59 15.41
CA GLU A 105 1.55 -2.70 14.46
C GLU A 105 2.88 -2.18 15.04
N GLN A 106 2.94 -1.94 16.35
CA GLN A 106 4.18 -1.56 17.03
C GLN A 106 5.19 -2.71 17.05
N ARG A 107 4.76 -3.94 17.40
CA ARG A 107 5.60 -5.14 17.33
C ARG A 107 6.12 -5.39 15.92
N LEU A 108 5.26 -5.25 14.89
CA LEU A 108 5.65 -5.38 13.50
C LEU A 108 6.74 -4.37 13.12
N SER A 109 6.63 -3.14 13.60
CA SER A 109 7.65 -2.10 13.41
C SER A 109 8.99 -2.49 14.03
N GLU A 110 9.00 -3.08 15.23
CA GLU A 110 10.22 -3.51 15.92
C GLU A 110 10.90 -4.68 15.21
N VAL A 111 10.11 -5.65 14.73
CA VAL A 111 10.59 -6.76 13.89
C VAL A 111 11.20 -6.21 12.61
N ASN A 112 10.55 -5.26 11.94
CA ASN A 112 11.10 -4.63 10.74
C ASN A 112 12.41 -3.88 10.99
N GLU A 113 12.57 -3.20 12.13
CA GLU A 113 13.87 -2.62 12.52
C GLU A 113 14.95 -3.70 12.78
N SER A 114 14.56 -4.86 13.28
CA SER A 114 15.46 -6.01 13.45
C SER A 114 15.86 -6.64 12.11
N ILE A 115 14.93 -6.79 11.17
CA ILE A 115 15.17 -7.24 9.80
C ILE A 115 16.14 -6.29 9.12
N LYS A 116 15.88 -4.98 9.18
CA LYS A 116 16.75 -3.94 8.63
C LYS A 116 18.18 -4.04 9.15
N ARG A 117 18.36 -4.16 10.48
CA ARG A 117 19.69 -4.35 11.10
C ARG A 117 20.39 -5.60 10.57
N THR A 118 19.66 -6.71 10.48
CA THR A 118 20.19 -8.00 10.04
C THR A 118 20.58 -7.99 8.55
N LEU A 119 19.78 -7.37 7.69
CA LEU A 119 20.10 -7.16 6.28
C LEU A 119 21.33 -6.27 6.10
N THR A 120 21.47 -5.23 6.94
CA THR A 120 22.66 -4.36 6.94
C THR A 120 23.91 -5.15 7.36
N GLU A 121 23.79 -6.03 8.35
CA GLU A 121 24.87 -6.94 8.76
C GLU A 121 25.25 -7.93 7.64
N LEU A 122 24.27 -8.47 6.91
CA LEU A 122 24.53 -9.30 5.73
C LEU A 122 25.32 -8.56 4.66
N LEU A 123 25.00 -7.29 4.37
CA LEU A 123 25.78 -6.47 3.42
C LEU A 123 27.23 -6.23 3.87
N ASN A 124 27.50 -6.29 5.17
CA ASN A 124 28.85 -6.16 5.73
C ASN A 124 29.65 -7.46 5.64
N CYS A 125 29.02 -8.61 5.37
CA CYS A 125 29.69 -9.90 5.25
C CYS A 125 30.48 -10.02 3.93
N GLY A 126 31.71 -10.53 4.03
CA GLY A 126 32.62 -10.69 2.86
C GLY A 126 32.03 -11.53 1.74
N SER A 127 31.35 -12.63 2.06
CA SER A 127 30.70 -13.52 1.08
C SER A 127 29.62 -12.82 0.27
N VAL A 128 28.80 -11.99 0.93
CA VAL A 128 27.75 -11.19 0.28
C VAL A 128 28.35 -10.07 -0.55
N ARG A 129 29.44 -9.45 -0.09
CA ARG A 129 30.16 -8.41 -0.86
C ARG A 129 30.75 -8.96 -2.16
N ALA A 130 31.23 -10.21 -2.14
CA ALA A 130 31.79 -10.88 -3.30
C ALA A 130 30.73 -11.30 -4.32
N ASP A 131 29.49 -11.58 -3.91
CA ASP A 131 28.38 -11.95 -4.78
C ASP A 131 27.49 -10.73 -5.13
N ARG A 132 27.62 -10.22 -6.35
CA ARG A 132 26.82 -9.07 -6.83
C ARG A 132 25.32 -9.36 -6.87
N ALA A 133 24.92 -10.58 -7.27
CA ALA A 133 23.51 -10.92 -7.40
C ALA A 133 22.88 -10.98 -6.02
N PHE A 134 23.52 -11.69 -5.09
CA PHE A 134 23.03 -11.79 -3.72
C PHE A 134 23.04 -10.44 -3.00
N ARG A 135 24.09 -9.63 -3.16
CA ARG A 135 24.10 -8.26 -2.62
C ARG A 135 22.92 -7.42 -3.12
N THR A 136 22.62 -7.49 -4.42
CA THR A 136 21.50 -6.76 -5.02
C THR A 136 20.17 -7.21 -4.41
N TRP A 137 20.00 -8.53 -4.22
CA TRP A 137 18.82 -9.08 -3.55
C TRP A 137 18.68 -8.56 -2.10
N VAL A 138 19.75 -8.58 -1.30
CA VAL A 138 19.74 -8.04 0.07
C VAL A 138 19.39 -6.55 0.08
N GLN A 139 19.93 -5.78 -0.86
CA GLN A 139 19.61 -4.35 -1.00
C GLN A 139 18.14 -4.12 -1.37
N THR A 140 17.59 -4.87 -2.32
CA THR A 140 16.16 -4.79 -2.66
C THR A 140 15.30 -5.07 -1.44
N ARG A 141 15.60 -6.14 -0.70
CA ARG A 141 14.85 -6.49 0.51
C ARG A 141 14.95 -5.42 1.60
N LEU A 142 16.13 -4.82 1.76
CA LEU A 142 16.33 -3.71 2.68
C LEU A 142 15.44 -2.51 2.34
N MET A 143 15.36 -2.15 1.05
CA MET A 143 14.51 -1.05 0.59
C MET A 143 13.01 -1.34 0.81
N GLU A 144 12.58 -2.59 0.62
CA GLU A 144 11.20 -3.03 0.92
C GLU A 144 10.89 -2.85 2.41
N THR A 145 11.74 -3.37 3.30
CA THR A 145 11.57 -3.22 4.76
C THR A 145 11.55 -1.74 5.19
N GLU A 146 12.41 -0.89 4.60
CA GLU A 146 12.40 0.55 4.87
C GLU A 146 11.13 1.25 4.37
N LYS A 147 10.59 0.81 3.23
CA LYS A 147 9.32 1.33 2.71
C LYS A 147 8.17 1.00 3.67
N GLU A 148 8.12 -0.21 4.20
CA GLU A 148 7.10 -0.60 5.19
C GLU A 148 7.18 0.22 6.48
N LEU A 149 8.39 0.41 7.03
CA LEU A 149 8.62 1.27 8.21
C LEU A 149 8.13 2.71 7.98
N ARG A 150 8.33 3.25 6.77
CA ARG A 150 7.85 4.59 6.40
C ARG A 150 6.34 4.64 6.28
N SER A 151 5.71 3.62 5.71
CA SER A 151 4.24 3.52 5.59
C SER A 151 3.57 3.45 6.96
N GLY A 152 4.10 2.65 7.89
CA GLY A 152 3.60 2.55 9.26
C GLY A 152 3.69 3.86 10.03
N ARG A 153 4.79 4.62 9.86
CA ARG A 153 4.95 5.94 10.51
C ARG A 153 3.91 6.95 10.04
N ARG A 154 3.59 6.97 8.75
CA ARG A 154 2.61 7.92 8.18
C ARG A 154 1.20 7.70 8.72
N ARG A 155 0.79 6.43 8.90
CA ARG A 155 -0.53 6.07 9.44
C ARG A 155 -0.69 6.53 10.90
N ARG A 156 0.38 6.49 11.68
CA ARG A 156 0.40 6.96 13.08
C ARG A 156 0.45 8.48 13.23
N SER A 157 1.07 9.18 12.28
CA SER A 157 1.17 10.65 12.34
C SER A 157 -0.14 11.39 11.98
N SER A 158 -1.12 10.72 11.38
CA SER A 158 -2.38 11.33 10.94
C SER A 158 -3.53 11.23 11.96
N GLY A 159 -3.29 10.67 13.15
CA GLY A 159 -4.32 10.46 14.20
C GLY A 159 -4.22 11.40 15.40
N ASN A 160 -3.49 12.51 15.27
CA ASN A 160 -3.16 13.40 16.39
C ASN A 160 -3.51 14.87 16.07
N GLU A 161 -4.77 15.13 15.69
CA GLU A 161 -5.37 16.48 15.66
C GLU A 161 -6.77 16.45 16.27
#